data_AF-A0A7C4A4G2-F1
#
_entry.id   AF-A0A7C4A4G2-F1
#
_cell.length_a   1.000
_cell.length_b   1.000
_cell.length_c   1.000
_cell.angle_alpha   90.00
_cell.angle_beta   90.00
_cell.angle_gamma   90.00
#
_symmetry.space_group_name_H-M   'P 1'
#
loop_
_entity.id
_entity.type
_entity.pdbx_description
1 polymer ?
#
loop_
_entity_poly.entity_id
_entity_poly.type
_entity_poly.pdbx_seq_one_letter_code
_entity_poly.pdbx_strand_id
1 'polypeptide(L)'
;MFTTLSRVILRPAIVLSLAASIALSPVSATPAEAHGSARGNDAFVAALVALGLIGIIASNNNGQRSNQYQVPRAKRLPEQCLKTFRTRRGNRTAFGKPCLRNNFNFWRRLPDQCENRIRIRNNQHRWVWRRVFEPRCLENAGYRIVYDR
;
A
#
# COMPACT_ATOMS: atom_id res chain seq x y z
N MET A 1 19.60 8.18 40.92
CA MET A 1 19.86 6.90 41.59
C MET A 1 18.52 6.31 42.01
N PHE A 2 17.85 5.59 41.09
CA PHE A 2 16.61 4.83 41.35
C PHE A 2 16.69 3.51 40.56
N THR A 3 17.24 2.51 41.27
CA THR A 3 16.95 1.08 41.26
C THR A 3 16.20 0.45 40.07
N THR A 4 16.95 -0.27 39.25
CA THR A 4 16.84 -1.73 38.98
C THR A 4 15.50 -2.48 39.16
N LEU A 5 15.19 -3.26 38.11
CA LEU A 5 14.78 -4.67 38.14
C LEU A 5 13.40 -5.03 38.76
N SER A 6 12.48 -5.42 37.89
CA SER A 6 11.50 -6.50 38.15
C SER A 6 11.32 -7.25 36.83
N ARG A 7 12.14 -8.26 36.53
CA ARG A 7 12.01 -9.67 36.94
C ARG A 7 10.66 -10.29 36.55
N VAL A 8 10.68 -10.93 35.38
CA VAL A 8 10.32 -12.34 35.18
C VAL A 8 9.15 -12.81 36.04
N ILE A 9 7.92 -12.63 35.54
CA ILE A 9 6.72 -13.24 36.10
C ILE A 9 6.46 -14.54 35.33
N LEU A 10 6.81 -15.63 36.01
CA LEU A 10 6.18 -16.96 36.00
C LEU A 10 5.67 -17.52 34.66
N ARG A 11 6.46 -18.43 34.08
CA ARG A 11 5.93 -19.54 33.28
C ARG A 11 5.38 -20.60 34.26
N PRO A 12 4.08 -20.94 34.27
CA PRO A 12 3.64 -22.13 34.99
C PRO A 12 3.93 -23.36 34.13
N ALA A 13 4.91 -24.15 34.56
CA ALA A 13 5.02 -25.55 34.19
C ALA A 13 3.99 -26.33 35.02
N ILE A 14 2.88 -26.75 34.40
CA ILE A 14 1.87 -27.59 35.04
C ILE A 14 1.43 -28.67 34.03
N VAL A 15 1.94 -29.89 34.24
CA VAL A 15 1.19 -31.18 34.22
C VAL A 15 0.76 -31.69 32.82
N LEU A 16 1.43 -32.69 32.23
CA LEU A 16 1.32 -34.15 32.45
C LEU A 16 -0.09 -34.73 32.20
N SER A 17 -0.15 -35.83 31.43
CA SER A 17 -1.31 -36.70 31.11
C SER A 17 -2.23 -36.20 29.97
N LEU A 18 -2.61 -36.99 28.96
CA LEU A 18 -3.12 -38.36 29.02
C LEU A 18 -2.98 -39.04 27.63
N ALA A 19 -1.98 -39.88 27.44
CA ALA A 19 -1.88 -40.77 26.28
C ALA A 19 -2.56 -42.10 26.62
N ALA A 20 -3.88 -42.20 26.43
CA ALA A 20 -4.59 -43.47 26.33
C ALA A 20 -6.02 -43.22 25.82
N SER A 21 -6.49 -44.13 24.96
CA SER A 21 -7.91 -44.38 24.65
C SER A 21 -8.52 -43.62 23.47
N ILE A 22 -8.04 -43.90 22.25
CA ILE A 22 -8.95 -43.92 21.08
C ILE A 22 -8.65 -45.18 20.25
N ALA A 23 -8.74 -46.34 20.89
CA ALA A 23 -8.87 -47.60 20.20
C ALA A 23 -10.37 -47.96 20.18
N LEU A 24 -10.90 -48.15 18.98
CA LEU A 24 -12.17 -48.83 18.65
C LEU A 24 -13.47 -48.01 18.82
N SER A 25 -13.83 -47.27 17.76
CA SER A 25 -15.23 -47.05 17.38
C SER A 25 -15.33 -47.02 15.85
N PRO A 26 -15.80 -48.10 15.18
CA PRO A 26 -16.13 -48.05 13.77
C PRO A 26 -17.56 -47.51 13.61
N VAL A 27 -17.69 -46.22 13.25
CA VAL A 27 -18.93 -45.72 12.64
C VAL A 27 -18.93 -46.22 11.19
N SER A 28 -19.72 -47.25 10.93
CA SER A 28 -20.16 -47.62 9.58
C SER A 28 -21.49 -46.93 9.32
N ALA A 29 -21.49 -45.86 8.54
CA ALA A 29 -22.70 -45.35 7.90
C ALA A 29 -22.35 -44.77 6.53
N THR A 30 -22.87 -45.46 5.52
CA THR A 30 -22.84 -45.27 4.07
C THR A 30 -22.51 -43.87 3.55
N PRO A 31 -21.52 -43.72 2.64
CA PRO A 31 -21.34 -42.48 1.90
C PRO A 31 -22.56 -42.25 1.00
N ALA A 32 -23.15 -41.06 1.10
CA ALA A 32 -24.01 -40.54 0.05
C ALA A 32 -23.13 -40.30 -1.17
N GLU A 33 -23.41 -41.01 -2.25
CA GLU A 33 -22.73 -40.89 -3.53
C GLU A 33 -23.02 -39.49 -4.13
N ALA A 34 -22.08 -38.56 -3.98
CA ALA A 34 -22.04 -37.34 -4.75
C ALA A 34 -21.19 -37.60 -6.00
N HIS A 35 -21.87 -37.77 -7.13
CA HIS A 35 -21.29 -37.89 -8.47
C HIS A 35 -20.41 -36.66 -8.78
N GLY A 36 -19.10 -36.81 -8.54
CA GLY A 36 -18.07 -35.84 -8.84
C GLY A 36 -16.81 -36.59 -9.26
N SER A 37 -16.39 -36.37 -10.50
CA SER A 37 -15.45 -37.19 -11.25
C SER A 37 -14.11 -37.41 -10.52
N ALA A 38 -13.90 -38.64 -10.05
CA ALA A 38 -12.61 -39.16 -9.64
C ALA A 38 -11.79 -39.52 -10.90
N ARG A 39 -10.67 -38.83 -11.13
CA ARG A 39 -9.63 -39.31 -12.04
C ARG A 39 -8.26 -39.07 -11.43
N GLY A 40 -7.86 -40.06 -10.63
CA GLY A 40 -6.59 -40.15 -9.95
C GLY A 40 -6.65 -41.33 -9.00
N ASN A 41 -6.04 -42.44 -9.39
CA ASN A 41 -6.00 -43.72 -8.69
C ASN A 41 -5.11 -43.66 -7.45
N ASP A 42 -5.42 -42.82 -6.47
CA ASP A 42 -4.80 -42.84 -5.15
C ASP A 42 -5.86 -42.42 -4.11
N ALA A 43 -6.32 -43.39 -3.34
CA ALA A 43 -7.40 -43.27 -2.34
C ALA A 43 -7.00 -42.45 -1.09
N PHE A 44 -6.19 -41.40 -1.25
CA PHE A 44 -5.69 -40.56 -0.16
C PHE A 44 -6.29 -39.14 -0.15
N VAL A 45 -7.01 -38.73 -1.21
CA VAL A 45 -7.49 -37.35 -1.39
C VAL A 45 -8.83 -37.06 -0.67
N ALA A 46 -9.51 -38.09 -0.15
CA ALA A 46 -10.80 -37.91 0.54
C ALA A 46 -10.69 -37.24 1.93
N ALA A 47 -9.50 -37.20 2.55
CA ALA A 47 -9.31 -36.67 3.90
C ALA A 47 -9.19 -35.13 3.99
N LEU A 48 -8.95 -34.43 2.88
CA LEU A 48 -8.70 -32.98 2.89
C LEU A 48 -9.97 -32.11 2.89
N VAL A 49 -11.16 -32.69 2.70
CA VAL A 49 -12.42 -31.94 2.68
C VAL A 49 -12.84 -31.49 4.10
N ALA A 50 -12.50 -32.25 5.14
CA ALA A 50 -12.87 -31.92 6.53
C ALA A 50 -12.15 -30.67 7.09
N LEU A 51 -11.02 -30.27 6.51
CA LEU A 51 -10.34 -29.00 6.83
C LEU A 51 -10.82 -27.82 5.97
N GLY A 52 -11.82 -28.03 5.11
CA GLY A 52 -12.41 -26.99 4.25
C GLY A 52 -13.42 -26.07 4.93
N LEU A 53 -13.58 -26.12 6.26
CA LEU A 53 -14.47 -25.19 6.99
C LEU A 53 -13.86 -23.80 7.19
N ILE A 54 -12.57 -23.64 6.91
CA ILE A 54 -12.01 -22.33 6.58
C ILE A 54 -11.93 -22.33 5.06
N GLY A 55 -12.99 -21.81 4.45
CA GLY A 55 -13.21 -21.86 3.01
C GLY A 55 -11.94 -21.63 2.23
N ILE A 56 -11.59 -22.61 1.40
CA ILE A 56 -10.65 -22.42 0.31
C ILE A 56 -11.39 -21.51 -0.65
N ILE A 57 -11.21 -20.20 -0.48
CA ILE A 57 -11.71 -19.23 -1.44
C ILE A 57 -10.94 -19.54 -2.72
N ALA A 58 -11.67 -20.12 -3.68
CA ALA A 58 -11.20 -20.43 -5.00
C ALA A 58 -10.36 -19.28 -5.54
N SER A 59 -9.10 -19.57 -5.83
CA SER A 59 -8.26 -18.72 -6.65
C SER A 59 -8.84 -18.76 -8.06
N ASN A 60 -9.66 -17.76 -8.40
CA ASN A 60 -10.06 -17.48 -9.76
C ASN A 60 -9.30 -16.26 -10.26
N ASN A 61 -8.62 -16.45 -11.38
CA ASN A 61 -7.79 -15.46 -12.04
C ASN A 61 -8.70 -14.46 -12.78
N ASN A 62 -9.24 -13.45 -12.08
CA ASN A 62 -9.66 -12.23 -12.77
C ASN A 62 -9.80 -11.03 -11.83
N GLY A 63 -8.99 -10.01 -12.10
CA GLY A 63 -9.08 -8.69 -11.50
C GLY A 63 -8.25 -8.58 -10.23
N GLN A 64 -7.00 -8.11 -10.39
CA GLN A 64 -6.43 -7.22 -9.37
C GLN A 64 -7.50 -6.17 -9.07
N ARG A 65 -8.27 -6.35 -8.00
CA ARG A 65 -8.90 -5.24 -7.31
C ARG A 65 -7.76 -4.47 -6.69
N SER A 66 -7.06 -3.70 -7.54
CA SER A 66 -6.30 -2.57 -7.10
C SER A 66 -7.32 -1.79 -6.28
N ASN A 67 -7.12 -1.76 -4.97
CA ASN A 67 -7.67 -0.73 -4.13
C ASN A 67 -6.94 0.54 -4.59
N GLN A 68 -7.25 0.97 -5.81
CA GLN A 68 -6.62 2.06 -6.50
C GLN A 68 -7.16 3.24 -5.76
N TYR A 69 -6.40 3.70 -4.78
CA TYR A 69 -6.66 4.92 -4.08
C TYR A 69 -6.86 5.99 -5.14
N GLN A 70 -8.12 6.25 -5.49
CA GLN A 70 -8.47 7.10 -6.62
C GLN A 70 -8.21 8.51 -6.14
N VAL A 71 -7.01 9.00 -6.39
CA VAL A 71 -6.66 10.38 -6.12
C VAL A 71 -7.67 11.25 -6.88
N PRO A 72 -8.40 12.16 -6.21
CA PRO A 72 -9.34 13.03 -6.87
C PRO A 72 -8.64 13.76 -8.01
N ARG A 73 -9.31 14.00 -9.15
CA ARG A 73 -8.73 14.76 -10.27
C ARG A 73 -8.18 16.12 -9.81
N ALA A 74 -8.82 16.73 -8.81
CA ALA A 74 -8.39 17.98 -8.19
C ALA A 74 -7.07 17.93 -7.40
N LYS A 75 -6.55 16.72 -7.13
CA LYS A 75 -5.29 16.49 -6.42
C LYS A 75 -4.23 15.81 -7.31
N ARG A 76 -4.50 15.65 -8.60
CA ARG A 76 -3.56 15.09 -9.58
C ARG A 76 -2.70 16.19 -10.18
N LEU A 77 -1.45 16.28 -9.76
CA LEU A 77 -0.51 17.27 -10.26
C LEU A 77 0.10 16.81 -11.59
N PRO A 78 0.09 17.66 -12.62
CA PRO A 78 0.66 17.31 -13.91
C PRO A 78 2.19 17.32 -13.84
N GLU A 79 2.83 16.21 -14.18
CA GLU A 79 4.30 16.08 -14.12
C GLU A 79 5.05 17.06 -15.02
N GLN A 80 4.45 17.47 -16.14
CA GLN A 80 5.01 18.47 -17.06
C GLN A 80 5.36 19.80 -16.39
N CYS A 81 4.73 20.10 -15.25
CA CYS A 81 5.03 21.28 -14.46
C CYS A 81 6.13 21.08 -13.42
N LEU A 82 6.55 19.84 -13.17
CA LEU A 82 7.69 19.49 -12.32
C LEU A 82 8.97 19.71 -13.12
N LYS A 83 9.79 20.67 -12.68
CA LYS A 83 11.04 21.00 -13.37
C LYS A 83 12.19 21.15 -12.38
N THR A 84 13.39 20.83 -12.85
CA THR A 84 14.63 21.05 -12.11
C THR A 84 15.15 22.45 -12.41
N PHE A 85 15.16 23.31 -11.39
CA PHE A 85 15.67 24.66 -11.46
C PHE A 85 17.10 24.73 -10.96
N ARG A 86 17.99 25.38 -11.73
CA ARG A 86 19.35 25.68 -11.31
C ARG A 86 19.32 26.95 -10.44
N THR A 87 19.46 26.78 -9.13
CA THR A 87 19.52 27.89 -8.17
C THR A 87 20.96 28.15 -7.73
N ARG A 88 21.21 29.23 -6.98
CA ARG A 88 22.52 29.47 -6.35
C ARG A 88 22.97 28.35 -5.41
N ARG A 89 22.03 27.66 -4.77
CA ARG A 89 22.29 26.59 -3.79
C ARG A 89 22.31 25.20 -4.44
N GLY A 90 22.45 25.14 -5.77
CA GLY A 90 22.36 23.92 -6.56
C GLY A 90 20.99 23.71 -7.20
N ASN A 91 20.78 22.49 -7.70
CA ASN A 91 19.57 22.10 -8.41
C ASN A 91 18.42 21.85 -7.43
N ARG A 92 17.22 22.33 -7.77
CA ARG A 92 16.00 22.13 -6.98
C ARG A 92 14.86 21.73 -7.90
N THR A 93 14.24 20.57 -7.63
CA THR A 93 13.06 20.12 -8.36
C THR A 93 11.82 20.69 -7.70
N ALA A 94 11.01 21.43 -8.46
CA ALA A 94 9.79 22.06 -7.96
C ALA A 94 8.76 22.28 -9.07
N PHE A 95 7.52 22.55 -8.68
CA PHE A 95 6.47 22.91 -9.63
C PHE A 95 6.47 24.42 -9.90
N GLY A 96 6.59 24.82 -11.16
CA GLY A 96 6.50 26.24 -11.52
C GLY A 96 5.07 26.78 -11.38
N LYS A 97 4.86 27.86 -10.59
CA LYS A 97 3.53 28.51 -10.47
C LYS A 97 2.91 28.90 -11.81
N PRO A 98 3.65 29.48 -12.78
CA PRO A 98 3.08 29.80 -14.10
C PRO A 98 2.60 28.56 -14.88
N CYS A 99 3.33 27.44 -14.80
CA CYS A 99 2.93 26.21 -15.47
C CYS A 99 1.65 25.66 -14.88
N LEU A 100 1.58 25.56 -13.54
CA LEU A 100 0.39 25.10 -12.84
C LEU A 100 -0.83 25.98 -13.15
N ARG A 101 -0.66 27.31 -13.17
CA ARG A 101 -1.76 28.22 -13.51
C ARG A 101 -2.33 27.97 -14.91
N ASN A 102 -1.50 27.56 -15.85
CA ASN A 102 -1.90 27.39 -17.25
C ASN A 102 -2.37 25.95 -17.58
N ASN A 103 -1.84 24.93 -16.89
CA ASN A 103 -2.06 23.52 -17.24
C ASN A 103 -2.78 22.72 -16.15
N PHE A 104 -3.06 23.32 -14.98
CA PHE A 104 -3.75 22.65 -13.88
C PHE A 104 -5.02 23.39 -13.51
N ASN A 105 -6.18 22.80 -13.83
CA ASN A 105 -7.49 23.42 -13.64
C ASN A 105 -7.77 23.83 -12.19
N PHE A 106 -7.20 23.11 -11.23
CA PHE A 106 -7.43 23.33 -9.80
C PHE A 106 -6.31 24.14 -9.15
N TRP A 107 -5.57 24.96 -9.92
CA TRP A 107 -4.42 25.70 -9.39
C TRP A 107 -4.75 26.59 -8.18
N ARG A 108 -5.96 27.16 -8.15
CA ARG A 108 -6.43 28.02 -7.04
C ARG A 108 -6.64 27.26 -5.73
N ARG A 109 -6.71 25.93 -5.77
CA ARG A 109 -6.85 25.08 -4.58
C ARG A 109 -5.50 24.70 -3.98
N LEU A 110 -4.38 25.03 -4.63
CA LEU A 110 -3.08 24.70 -4.07
C LEU A 110 -2.89 25.46 -2.74
N PRO A 111 -2.37 24.78 -1.71
CA PRO A 111 -2.08 25.40 -0.44
C PRO A 111 -0.96 26.44 -0.58
N ASP A 112 -1.24 27.69 -0.21
CA ASP A 112 -0.25 28.78 -0.26
C ASP A 112 0.97 28.52 0.62
N GLN A 113 0.81 27.75 1.71
CA GLN A 113 1.91 27.29 2.57
C GLN A 113 2.97 26.45 1.84
N CYS A 114 2.61 25.81 0.72
CA CYS A 114 3.57 25.06 -0.11
C CYS A 114 4.22 25.94 -1.18
N GLU A 115 3.83 27.21 -1.30
CA GLU A 115 4.48 28.16 -2.20
C GLU A 115 5.80 28.65 -1.60
N ASN A 116 6.87 28.55 -2.39
CA ASN A 116 8.17 29.07 -2.06
C ASN A 116 8.68 29.98 -3.19
N ARG A 117 9.72 30.78 -2.91
CA ARG A 117 10.41 31.62 -3.89
C ARG A 117 11.85 31.17 -4.05
N ILE A 118 12.20 30.81 -5.28
CA ILE A 118 13.58 30.47 -5.64
C ILE A 118 14.18 31.54 -6.54
N ARG A 119 15.49 31.72 -6.43
CA ARG A 119 16.24 32.62 -7.29
C ARG A 119 16.94 31.81 -8.37
N ILE A 120 16.56 32.03 -9.63
CA ILE A 120 17.09 31.33 -10.79
C ILE A 120 17.74 32.31 -11.76
N ARG A 121 18.64 31.80 -12.60
CA ARG A 121 19.23 32.57 -13.70
C ARG A 121 18.32 32.49 -14.92
N ASN A 122 17.94 33.63 -15.50
CA ASN A 122 17.17 33.67 -16.74
C ASN A 122 18.08 33.57 -17.99
N ASN A 123 17.46 33.57 -19.18
CA ASN A 123 18.18 33.51 -20.47
C ASN A 123 19.12 34.70 -20.70
N GLN A 124 18.88 35.83 -20.04
CA GLN A 124 19.72 37.03 -20.09
C GLN A 124 20.81 37.03 -19.00
N HIS A 125 21.09 35.86 -18.40
CA HIS A 125 22.06 35.68 -17.31
C HIS A 125 21.78 36.49 -16.02
N ARG A 126 20.57 37.03 -15.86
CA ARG A 126 20.16 37.78 -14.66
C ARG A 126 19.49 36.90 -13.63
N TRP A 127 19.73 37.19 -12.35
CA TRP A 127 19.07 36.50 -11.23
C TRP A 127 17.66 37.06 -11.03
N VAL A 128 16.65 36.21 -11.14
CA VAL A 128 15.25 36.58 -10.97
C VAL A 128 14.56 35.68 -9.96
N TRP A 129 13.62 36.24 -9.21
CA TRP A 129 12.77 35.49 -8.30
C TRP A 129 11.64 34.79 -9.06
N ARG A 130 11.42 33.52 -8.76
CA ARG A 130 10.29 32.73 -9.28
C ARG A 130 9.55 32.07 -8.13
N ARG A 131 8.23 32.11 -8.22
CA ARG A 131 7.33 31.38 -7.32
C ARG A 131 7.21 29.94 -7.80
N VAL A 132 7.40 29.00 -6.89
CA VAL A 132 7.34 27.57 -7.12
C VAL A 132 6.58 26.88 -6.00
N PHE A 133 6.07 25.68 -6.23
CA PHE A 133 5.51 24.84 -5.18
C PHE A 133 6.41 23.64 -4.93
N GLU A 134 6.63 23.34 -3.66
CA GLU A 134 7.50 22.24 -3.25
C GLU A 134 6.77 20.89 -3.39
N PRO A 135 7.37 19.89 -4.07
CA PRO A 135 6.72 18.59 -4.28
C PRO A 135 6.37 17.91 -2.97
N ARG A 136 7.33 17.84 -2.04
CA ARG A 136 7.15 17.17 -0.73
C ARG A 136 6.00 17.78 0.08
N CYS A 137 5.89 19.10 0.11
CA CYS A 137 4.78 19.78 0.80
C CYS A 137 3.43 19.44 0.17
N LEU A 138 3.36 19.44 -1.17
CA LEU A 138 2.15 19.07 -1.90
C LEU A 138 1.76 17.61 -1.68
N GLU A 139 2.74 16.70 -1.65
CA GLU A 139 2.53 15.28 -1.37
C GLU A 139 1.96 15.06 0.03
N ASN A 140 2.49 15.78 1.03
CA ASN A 140 1.98 15.79 2.40
C ASN A 140 0.56 16.35 2.49
N ALA A 141 0.22 17.35 1.66
CA ALA A 141 -1.15 17.86 1.52
C ALA A 141 -2.10 16.91 0.75
N GLY A 142 -1.61 15.75 0.31
CA GLY A 142 -2.39 14.70 -0.36
C GLY A 142 -2.48 14.86 -1.87
N TYR A 143 -1.68 15.74 -2.49
CA TYR A 143 -1.54 15.78 -3.94
C TYR A 143 -0.64 14.63 -4.41
N ARG A 144 -0.87 14.17 -5.64
CA ARG A 144 -0.05 13.10 -6.25
C ARG A 144 0.30 13.50 -7.66
N ILE A 145 1.56 13.26 -8.04
CA ILE A 145 2.06 13.51 -9.38
C ILE A 145 1.51 12.41 -10.28
N VAL A 146 0.93 12.79 -11.41
CA VAL A 146 0.43 11.84 -12.43
C VAL A 146 1.22 12.01 -13.72
N TYR A 147 1.51 10.87 -14.34
CA TYR A 147 2.16 10.76 -15.63
C TYR A 147 1.08 10.80 -16.71
N ASP A 148 1.18 11.76 -17.62
CA ASP A 148 0.29 11.87 -18.78
C ASP A 148 1.13 11.45 -19.98
N ARG A 149 0.83 10.26 -20.54
CA ARG A 149 1.66 9.57 -21.55
C ARG A 149 0.87 9.38 -22.83
#